data_AF-A0A3M1DN78-F1
#
_entry.id   AF-A0A3M1DN78-F1
#
_cell.length_a   1.000
_cell.length_b   1.000
_cell.length_c   1.000
_cell.angle_alpha   90.00
_cell.angle_beta   90.00
_cell.angle_gamma   90.00
#
_symmetry.space_group_name_H-M   'P 1'
#
loop_
_entity.id
_entity.type
_entity.pdbx_description
1 polymer ?
#
loop_
_entity_poly.entity_id
_entity_poly.type
_entity_poly.pdbx_seq_one_letter_code
_entity_poly.pdbx_strand_id
1 'polypeptide(L)'
;MKLEEDWNAMKLSLHTQPEVPLEAEVISPAHLAGLSEAEIGKLTLYHGNRKVELGEFFSVSGSGPEQLEVEGELSAVKLLGSDMTAGSMVIQG
;
A
#
# COMPACT_ATOMS: atom_id res chain seq x y z
N MET A 1 10.29 6.91 26.22
CA MET A 1 11.17 5.93 25.57
C MET A 1 10.27 4.81 25.05
N LYS A 2 9.64 5.03 23.89
CA LYS A 2 8.94 3.95 23.19
C LYS A 2 10.02 3.18 22.44
N LEU A 3 10.10 1.90 22.72
CA LEU A 3 10.95 0.97 21.99
C LEU A 3 10.39 0.96 20.56
N GLU A 4 11.17 1.47 19.60
CA GLU A 4 10.93 1.24 18.18
C GLU A 4 11.22 -0.24 17.94
N GLU A 5 10.16 -1.04 17.87
CA GLU A 5 10.25 -2.37 17.29
C GLU A 5 10.38 -2.18 15.77
N ASP A 6 11.60 -1.90 15.32
CA ASP A 6 12.06 -2.10 13.95
C ASP A 6 11.91 -3.58 13.60
N TRP A 7 10.70 -3.98 13.25
CA TRP A 7 10.49 -5.19 12.47
C TRP A 7 10.33 -4.72 11.01
N ASN A 8 10.82 -5.51 10.05
CA ASN A 8 10.95 -5.17 8.63
C ASN A 8 9.59 -4.92 7.92
N ALA A 9 8.72 -4.07 8.43
CA ALA A 9 7.44 -3.76 7.83
C ALA A 9 7.65 -3.05 6.50
N MET A 10 7.01 -3.55 5.45
CA MET A 10 6.76 -2.73 4.28
C MET A 10 5.68 -1.71 4.62
N LYS A 11 5.89 -0.46 4.21
CA LYS A 11 5.00 0.65 4.52
C LYS A 11 4.63 1.43 3.25
N LEU A 12 3.32 1.68 3.12
CA LEU A 12 2.73 2.54 2.10
C LEU A 12 2.08 3.76 2.76
N SER A 13 2.59 4.95 2.48
CA SER A 13 2.02 6.21 2.99
C SER A 13 1.33 6.96 1.86
N LEU A 14 0.02 7.21 1.97
CA LEU A 14 -0.71 8.03 1.02
C LEU A 14 -0.23 9.48 1.14
N HIS A 15 0.39 10.03 0.09
CA HIS A 15 0.90 11.40 0.05
C HIS A 15 0.07 12.34 -0.83
N THR A 16 -0.75 11.78 -1.73
CA THR A 16 -1.63 12.56 -2.62
C THR A 16 -3.07 12.10 -2.43
N GLN A 17 -3.98 13.01 -2.06
CA GLN A 17 -5.40 12.67 -1.92
C GLN A 17 -6.04 12.48 -3.30
N PRO A 18 -6.72 11.35 -3.54
CA PRO A 18 -7.39 11.16 -4.82
C PRO A 18 -8.71 11.95 -4.89
N GLU A 19 -8.97 12.59 -6.02
CA GLU A 19 -10.20 13.38 -6.26
C GLU A 19 -11.46 12.50 -6.43
N VAL A 20 -11.26 11.25 -6.84
CA VAL A 20 -12.27 10.19 -6.93
C VAL A 20 -11.67 8.92 -6.33
N PRO A 21 -12.45 7.94 -5.88
CA PRO A 21 -11.88 6.78 -5.18
C PRO A 21 -10.82 6.03 -5.98
N LEU A 22 -9.78 5.58 -5.29
CA LEU A 22 -8.81 4.61 -5.81
C LEU A 22 -9.32 3.19 -5.61
N GLU A 23 -9.14 2.33 -6.60
CA GLU A 23 -9.26 0.88 -6.45
C GLU A 23 -7.86 0.29 -6.40
N ALA A 24 -7.51 -0.26 -5.22
CA ALA A 24 -6.15 -0.63 -4.85
C ALA A 24 -6.03 -2.12 -4.52
N GLU A 25 -6.63 -2.96 -5.36
CA GLU A 25 -6.61 -4.43 -5.24
C GLU A 25 -5.20 -5.03 -5.18
N VAL A 26 -4.21 -4.37 -5.79
CA VAL A 26 -2.80 -4.76 -5.78
C VAL A 26 -2.11 -4.49 -4.44
N ILE A 27 -2.73 -3.73 -3.53
CA ILE A 27 -2.17 -3.43 -2.22
C ILE A 27 -2.53 -4.57 -1.25
N SER A 28 -1.70 -5.62 -1.26
CA SER A 28 -1.72 -6.69 -0.27
C SER A 28 -0.31 -7.27 -0.08
N PRO A 29 0.03 -7.79 1.11
CA PRO A 29 1.31 -8.47 1.34
C PRO A 29 1.64 -9.54 0.30
N ALA A 30 0.64 -10.32 -0.13
CA ALA A 30 0.80 -11.38 -1.12
C ALA A 30 1.17 -10.85 -2.53
N HIS A 31 0.61 -9.70 -2.94
CA HIS A 31 0.93 -9.07 -4.22
C HIS A 31 2.28 -8.35 -4.23
N LEU A 32 2.69 -7.79 -3.08
CA LEU A 32 3.92 -7.01 -2.95
C LEU A 32 5.16 -7.88 -2.65
N ALA A 33 4.97 -9.12 -2.24
CA ALA A 33 6.05 -10.02 -1.85
C ALA A 33 7.10 -10.20 -2.95
N GLY A 34 8.37 -9.91 -2.61
CA GLY A 34 9.50 -10.07 -3.52
C GLY A 34 9.69 -8.95 -4.53
N LEU A 35 8.81 -7.94 -4.54
CA LEU A 35 8.98 -6.74 -5.36
C LEU A 35 9.85 -5.71 -4.63
N SER A 36 10.67 -4.99 -5.40
CA SER A 36 11.37 -3.80 -4.92
C SER A 36 10.42 -2.61 -4.80
N GLU A 37 10.80 -1.59 -4.02
CA GLU A 37 10.03 -0.33 -3.89
C GLU A 37 9.71 0.30 -5.26
N ALA A 38 10.67 0.27 -6.19
CA ALA A 38 10.50 0.80 -7.54
C ALA A 38 9.53 -0.03 -8.41
N GLU A 39 9.44 -1.34 -8.19
CA GLU A 39 8.47 -2.20 -8.87
C GLU A 39 7.07 -2.00 -8.28
N ILE A 40 6.97 -1.89 -6.95
CA ILE A 40 5.71 -1.61 -6.24
C ILE A 40 5.14 -0.27 -6.69
N GLY A 41 5.98 0.77 -6.80
CA GLY A 41 5.57 2.08 -7.27
C GLY A 41 4.94 2.06 -8.66
N LYS A 42 5.27 1.08 -9.51
CA LYS A 42 4.74 0.94 -10.88
C LYS A 42 3.48 0.06 -10.98
N LEU A 43 3.04 -0.53 -9.86
CA LEU A 43 1.81 -1.32 -9.86
C LEU A 43 0.63 -0.43 -10.24
N THR A 44 -0.31 -0.99 -11.00
CA THR A 44 -1.48 -0.25 -11.46
C THR A 44 -2.52 -0.13 -10.35
N LEU A 45 -2.94 1.11 -10.08
CA LEU A 45 -4.20 1.43 -9.40
C LEU A 45 -5.23 1.91 -10.42
N TYR A 46 -6.50 1.87 -10.06
CA TYR A 46 -7.54 2.55 -10.82
C TYR A 46 -7.99 3.82 -10.11
N HIS A 47 -7.99 4.94 -10.82
CA HIS A 47 -8.51 6.24 -10.39
C HIS A 47 -9.70 6.61 -11.25
N GLY A 48 -10.90 6.21 -10.80
CA GLY A 48 -12.10 6.23 -11.65
C GLY A 48 -11.93 5.34 -12.88
N ASN A 49 -11.98 5.91 -14.08
CA ASN A 49 -11.82 5.17 -15.33
C ASN A 49 -10.38 5.16 -15.89
N ARG A 50 -9.39 5.63 -15.10
CA ARG A 50 -7.99 5.72 -15.51
C ARG A 50 -7.13 4.71 -14.75
N LYS A 51 -6.11 4.20 -15.43
CA LYS A 51 -5.01 3.44 -14.81
C LYS A 51 -3.90 4.42 -14.46
N VAL A 52 -3.40 4.33 -13.24
CA VAL A 52 -2.33 5.17 -12.69
C VAL A 52 -1.31 4.30 -11.97
N GLU A 53 -0.08 4.78 -11.82
CA GLU A 53 0.94 4.09 -11.04
C GLU A 53 0.71 4.31 -9.54
N LEU A 54 0.94 3.28 -8.72
CA LEU A 54 0.81 3.35 -7.26
C LEU A 54 1.65 4.49 -6.66
N GLY A 55 2.85 4.71 -7.20
CA GLY A 55 3.78 5.76 -6.78
C GLY A 55 3.25 7.18 -6.96
N GLU A 56 2.25 7.39 -7.82
CA GLU A 56 1.58 8.69 -7.97
C GLU A 56 0.80 9.08 -6.71
N PHE A 57 0.41 8.11 -5.87
CA PHE A 57 -0.42 8.32 -4.68
C PHE A 57 0.26 7.90 -3.38
N PHE A 58 1.10 6.85 -3.42
CA PHE A 58 1.73 6.27 -2.24
C PHE A 58 3.26 6.34 -2.31
N SER A 59 3.87 6.61 -1.16
CA SER A 59 5.31 6.43 -0.94
C SER A 59 5.52 5.01 -0.44
N VAL A 60 6.51 4.31 -1.01
CA VAL A 60 6.88 2.94 -0.62
C VAL A 60 8.17 2.98 0.18
N SER A 61 8.21 2.27 1.30
CA SER A 61 9.43 2.10 2.09
C SER A 61 9.42 0.76 2.82
N GLY A 62 10.61 0.29 3.21
CA GLY A 62 10.76 -0.94 4.00
C GLY A 62 10.91 -2.18 3.13
N SER A 63 11.07 -3.36 3.75
CA SER A 63 11.65 -4.52 3.05
C SER A 63 11.01 -5.88 3.32
N GLY A 64 9.95 -6.00 4.13
CA GLY A 64 9.41 -7.30 4.53
C GLY A 64 7.91 -7.47 4.28
N PRO A 65 7.49 -8.60 3.70
CA PRO A 65 6.09 -8.84 3.31
C PRO A 65 5.26 -9.56 4.39
N GLU A 66 5.76 -9.81 5.60
CA GLU A 66 4.97 -10.53 6.62
C GLU A 66 3.83 -9.65 7.19
N GLN A 67 4.05 -8.34 7.23
CA GLN A 67 3.03 -7.34 7.50
C GLN A 67 3.26 -6.07 6.69
N LEU A 68 2.15 -5.57 6.13
CA LEU A 68 2.10 -4.34 5.35
C LEU A 68 1.38 -3.27 6.16
N GLU A 69 2.06 -2.16 6.40
CA GLU A 69 1.45 -0.96 6.98
C GLU A 69 0.95 -0.04 5.86
N VAL A 70 -0.29 0.42 5.97
CA VAL A 70 -0.85 1.43 5.05
C VAL A 70 -1.39 2.59 5.87
N GLU A 71 -0.91 3.80 5.61
CA GLU A 71 -1.31 4.99 6.37
C GLU A 71 -1.71 6.18 5.49
N GLY A 72 -2.45 7.12 6.09
CA GLY A 72 -2.89 8.38 5.47
C GLY A 72 -4.40 8.58 5.58
N GLU A 73 -4.96 9.53 4.84
CA GLU A 73 -6.43 9.66 4.75
C GLU A 73 -6.97 8.65 3.74
N LEU A 74 -7.39 7.49 4.23
CA LEU A 74 -7.71 6.33 3.39
C LEU A 74 -9.21 6.21 3.07
N SER A 75 -10.03 7.23 3.37
CA SER A 75 -11.49 7.17 3.19
C SER A 75 -11.92 6.95 1.74
N ALA A 76 -11.07 7.37 0.80
CA ALA A 76 -11.27 7.25 -0.64
C ALA A 76 -10.44 6.11 -1.28
N VAL A 77 -9.87 5.20 -0.48
CA VAL A 77 -9.10 4.05 -0.98
C VAL A 77 -9.89 2.76 -0.78
N LYS A 78 -10.15 2.04 -1.86
CA LYS A 78 -10.95 0.81 -1.86
C LYS A 78 -10.08 -0.41 -2.13
N LEU A 79 -10.59 -1.59 -1.76
CA LEU A 79 -10.02 -2.90 -2.09
C LEU A 79 -8.62 -3.17 -1.50
N LEU A 80 -8.21 -2.44 -0.46
CA LEU A 80 -7.02 -2.79 0.32
C LEU A 80 -7.15 -4.23 0.84
N GLY A 81 -6.14 -5.06 0.60
CA GLY A 81 -6.12 -6.47 1.01
C GLY A 81 -7.06 -7.38 0.21
N SER A 82 -7.56 -6.94 -0.95
CA SER A 82 -8.38 -7.79 -1.82
C SER A 82 -7.62 -9.06 -2.22
N ASP A 83 -8.34 -10.19 -2.22
CA ASP A 83 -7.82 -11.53 -2.51
C ASP A 83 -6.58 -11.95 -1.71
N MET A 84 -6.34 -11.35 -0.54
CA MET A 84 -5.20 -11.70 0.30
C MET A 84 -5.34 -13.12 0.87
N THR A 85 -4.36 -13.98 0.56
CA THR A 85 -4.30 -15.37 1.03
C THR A 85 -3.36 -15.61 2.21
N ALA A 86 -2.44 -14.67 2.47
CA ALA A 86 -1.42 -14.76 3.52
C ALA A 86 -0.89 -13.36 3.91
N GLY A 87 -0.17 -13.30 5.03
CA GLY A 87 0.34 -12.04 5.61
C GLY A 87 -0.68 -11.31 6.47
N SER A 88 -0.31 -10.14 6.96
CA SER A 88 -1.22 -9.26 7.71
C SER A 88 -1.09 -7.81 7.28
N MET A 89 -2.11 -7.01 7.55
CA MET A 89 -2.13 -5.59 7.21
C MET A 89 -2.50 -4.76 8.43
N VAL A 90 -1.82 -3.63 8.62
CA VAL A 90 -2.17 -2.62 9.62
C VAL A 90 -2.57 -1.36 8.88
N ILE A 91 -3.81 -0.92 9.08
CA ILE A 91 -4.38 0.27 8.43
C ILE A 91 -4.44 1.41 9.44
N GLN A 92 -3.77 2.52 9.15
CA GLN A 92 -3.73 3.72 9.98
C GLN A 92 -4.29 4.92 9.20
N GLY A 93 -5.61 5.09 9.23
CA GLY A 93 -6.29 6.18 8.51
C GLY A 93 -7.62 6.60 9.11
#